data_AF-V5H2B1-F1
#
_entry.id   AF-V5H2B1-F1
#
_cell.length_a   1.000
_cell.length_b   1.000
_cell.length_c   1.000
_cell.angle_alpha   90.00
_cell.angle_beta   90.00
_cell.angle_gamma   90.00
#
_symmetry.space_group_name_H-M   'P 1'
#
loop_
_entity.id
_entity.type
_entity.pdbx_description
1 polymer ?
#
loop_
_entity_poly.entity_id
_entity_poly.type
_entity_poly.pdbx_seq_one_letter_code
_entity_poly.pdbx_strand_id
1 'polypeptide(L)'
;MKAKLFVFATFILALHESFGVLGSAVQRKSGAGSQKCGTISGFTVSAPSSTKTVTYSNWTDGMVTTQFQYVGDYTGHEKCLSNCNPCHPRPCTCIPGCECLPMKDYPGVGRCVKKGTPLPAGVEEGTRQCKNKKGKKKNLRQKI
;
A
#
# COMPACT_ATOMS: atom_id res chain seq x y z
N MET A 1 45.51 -23.93 57.75
CA MET A 1 44.80 -25.18 57.39
C MET A 1 44.19 -25.01 56.01
N LYS A 2 44.36 -26.02 55.13
CA LYS A 2 43.64 -26.30 53.87
C LYS A 2 43.75 -25.27 52.73
N ALA A 3 43.81 -25.62 51.46
CA ALA A 3 44.22 -26.80 50.68
C ALA A 3 44.26 -26.32 49.21
N LYS A 4 45.14 -26.92 48.42
CA LYS A 4 45.28 -26.75 46.96
C LYS A 4 43.94 -26.95 46.22
N LEU A 5 43.81 -26.37 45.02
CA LEU A 5 43.42 -27.12 43.81
C LEU A 5 43.62 -26.28 42.54
N PHE A 6 44.60 -26.70 41.74
CA PHE A 6 44.75 -26.43 40.32
C PHE A 6 43.66 -27.20 39.57
N VAL A 7 42.93 -26.57 38.64
CA VAL A 7 42.15 -27.29 37.61
C VAL A 7 42.29 -26.58 36.26
N PHE A 8 42.69 -27.38 35.28
CA PHE A 8 42.87 -27.08 33.86
C PHE A 8 41.54 -26.94 33.09
N ALA A 9 41.62 -26.23 31.96
CA ALA A 9 40.77 -26.31 30.76
C ALA A 9 39.30 -25.83 30.91
N THR A 10 38.77 -24.96 30.06
CA THR A 10 38.66 -25.13 28.60
C THR A 10 38.57 -23.77 27.88
N PHE A 11 39.34 -23.64 26.80
CA PHE A 11 39.18 -22.57 25.80
C PHE A 11 37.90 -22.85 24.99
N ILE A 12 36.88 -21.99 25.09
CA ILE A 12 35.75 -21.99 24.15
C ILE A 12 35.99 -20.89 23.13
N LEU A 13 36.49 -21.28 21.95
CA LEU A 13 36.48 -20.45 20.74
C LEU A 13 35.06 -20.44 20.17
N ALA A 14 34.25 -19.47 20.57
CA ALA A 14 33.02 -19.14 19.87
C ALA A 14 33.33 -18.08 18.80
N LEU A 15 33.67 -18.54 17.60
CA LEU A 15 33.53 -17.77 16.37
C LEU A 15 32.06 -17.77 15.99
N HIS A 16 31.38 -16.64 16.14
CA HIS A 16 30.11 -16.41 15.44
C HIS A 16 30.03 -14.96 14.97
N GLU A 17 30.36 -14.81 13.69
CA GLU A 17 29.72 -13.96 12.68
C GLU A 17 29.37 -12.51 13.08
N SER A 18 30.22 -11.61 12.58
CA SER A 18 29.87 -10.30 12.02
C SER A 18 29.11 -9.30 12.91
N PHE A 19 29.90 -8.40 13.47
CA PHE A 19 29.48 -7.05 13.82
C PHE A 19 28.96 -6.31 12.57
N GLY A 20 27.68 -5.95 12.60
CA GLY A 20 27.03 -5.08 11.62
C GLY A 20 25.97 -4.19 12.28
N VAL A 21 26.24 -3.68 13.48
CA VAL A 21 25.32 -2.78 14.20
C VAL A 21 25.92 -1.38 14.24
N LEU A 22 25.72 -0.60 13.18
CA LEU A 22 25.57 0.86 13.28
C LEU A 22 24.89 1.46 12.04
N GLY A 23 23.75 0.90 11.65
CA GLY A 23 22.77 1.65 10.87
C GLY A 23 21.80 2.27 11.85
N SER A 24 21.93 3.56 12.18
CA SER A 24 20.90 4.30 12.89
C SER A 24 19.59 4.15 12.13
N ALA A 25 18.74 3.23 12.60
CA ALA A 25 17.36 3.16 12.21
C ALA A 25 16.72 4.44 12.73
N VAL A 26 16.78 5.50 11.92
CA VAL A 26 15.88 6.64 12.05
C VAL A 26 14.50 6.00 12.00
N GLN A 27 13.88 5.85 13.17
CA GLN A 27 12.45 5.63 13.31
C GLN A 27 11.81 6.79 12.54
N ARG A 28 11.53 6.57 11.26
CA ARG A 28 10.61 7.41 10.53
C ARG A 28 9.31 7.23 11.29
N LYS A 29 8.99 8.21 12.13
CA LYS A 29 7.63 8.48 12.61
C LYS A 29 6.77 8.55 11.35
N SER A 30 6.24 7.40 10.94
CA SER A 30 5.07 7.33 10.10
C SER A 30 3.99 8.04 10.90
N GLY A 31 3.69 9.28 10.51
CA GLY A 31 2.57 10.02 11.06
C GLY A 31 1.36 9.09 11.09
N ALA A 32 0.66 9.07 12.22
CA ALA A 32 -0.49 8.22 12.46
C ALA A 32 -1.63 8.60 11.49
N GLY A 33 -1.53 8.13 10.24
CA GLY A 33 -2.68 8.00 9.37
C GLY A 33 -3.55 6.88 9.94
N SER A 34 -4.85 7.09 9.99
CA SER A 34 -5.84 6.10 10.42
C SER A 34 -5.53 4.71 9.85
N GLN A 35 -5.24 3.73 10.71
CA GLN A 35 -4.97 2.34 10.32
C GLN A 35 -6.23 1.59 9.82
N LYS A 36 -7.39 2.24 9.81
CA LYS A 36 -8.65 1.64 9.38
C LYS A 36 -8.86 1.94 7.91
N CYS A 37 -8.76 0.90 7.12
CA CYS A 37 -8.99 0.94 5.69
C CYS A 37 -10.21 0.11 5.41
N GLY A 38 -11.14 0.65 4.63
CA GLY A 38 -12.33 -0.08 4.27
C GLY A 38 -12.01 -1.35 3.48
N THR A 39 -12.91 -2.32 3.57
CA THR A 39 -12.84 -3.61 2.88
C THR A 39 -13.83 -3.68 1.74
N ILE A 40 -13.58 -4.54 0.76
CA ILE A 40 -14.63 -4.95 -0.17
C ILE A 40 -15.65 -5.79 0.58
N SER A 41 -16.92 -5.38 0.53
CA SER A 41 -18.04 -6.04 1.21
C SER A 41 -19.02 -6.69 0.24
N GLY A 42 -18.86 -6.46 -1.06
CA GLY A 42 -19.67 -7.12 -2.08
C GLY A 42 -19.11 -6.90 -3.48
N PHE A 43 -19.36 -7.87 -4.34
CA PHE A 43 -18.99 -7.84 -5.75
C PHE A 43 -20.05 -8.60 -6.55
N THR A 44 -20.59 -7.97 -7.59
CA THR A 44 -21.62 -8.57 -8.43
C THR A 44 -21.40 -8.13 -9.87
N VAL A 45 -21.45 -9.08 -10.80
CA VAL A 45 -21.51 -8.80 -12.24
C VAL A 45 -22.96 -9.01 -12.69
N SER A 46 -23.47 -8.08 -13.48
CA SER A 46 -24.83 -8.13 -14.03
C SER A 46 -24.81 -7.77 -15.50
N ALA A 47 -25.63 -8.46 -16.30
CA ALA A 47 -25.80 -8.18 -17.72
C ALA A 47 -27.22 -7.64 -17.96
N PRO A 48 -27.48 -6.35 -17.69
CA PRO A 48 -28.82 -5.76 -17.86
C PRO A 48 -29.31 -5.76 -19.31
N SER A 49 -28.42 -5.94 -20.29
CA SER A 49 -28.77 -6.20 -21.68
C SER A 49 -27.74 -7.13 -22.34
N SER A 50 -28.07 -7.67 -23.52
CA SER A 50 -27.16 -8.54 -24.30
C SER A 50 -25.85 -7.85 -24.72
N THR A 51 -25.79 -6.52 -24.66
CA THR A 51 -24.65 -5.71 -25.13
C THR A 51 -23.95 -4.95 -24.00
N LYS A 52 -24.47 -4.99 -22.78
CA LYS A 52 -23.92 -4.26 -21.63
C LYS A 52 -23.78 -5.18 -20.43
N THR A 53 -22.54 -5.34 -20.00
CA THR A 53 -22.20 -5.93 -18.71
C THR A 53 -21.79 -4.80 -17.76
N VAL A 54 -22.19 -4.92 -16.50
CA VAL A 54 -21.90 -3.97 -15.45
C VAL A 54 -21.39 -4.74 -14.24
N THR A 55 -20.25 -4.31 -13.71
CA THR A 55 -19.71 -4.81 -12.45
C THR A 55 -19.99 -3.80 -11.35
N TYR A 56 -20.49 -4.28 -10.23
CA TYR A 56 -20.71 -3.53 -9.00
C TYR A 56 -19.72 -4.00 -7.94
N SER A 57 -19.05 -3.06 -7.25
CA SER A 57 -18.27 -3.37 -6.06
C SER A 57 -18.73 -2.49 -4.88
N ASN A 58 -18.82 -3.08 -3.70
CA ASN A 58 -19.11 -2.35 -2.48
C ASN A 58 -17.84 -2.26 -1.64
N TRP A 59 -17.53 -1.06 -1.16
CA TRP A 59 -16.42 -0.80 -0.27
C TRP A 59 -16.96 -0.22 1.04
N THR A 60 -16.65 -0.88 2.16
CA THR A 60 -17.15 -0.52 3.48
C THR A 60 -16.01 -0.09 4.39
N ASP A 61 -16.07 1.13 4.91
CA ASP A 61 -15.17 1.68 5.92
C ASP A 61 -15.95 2.08 7.17
N GLY A 62 -15.76 1.32 8.25
CA GLY A 62 -16.58 1.44 9.46
C GLY A 62 -18.06 1.21 9.14
N MET A 63 -18.89 2.24 9.35
CA MET A 63 -20.33 2.19 9.08
C MET A 63 -20.70 2.70 7.67
N VAL A 64 -19.73 3.22 6.91
CA VAL A 64 -19.99 3.80 5.59
C VAL A 64 -19.75 2.74 4.52
N THR A 65 -20.75 2.46 3.69
CA THR A 65 -20.60 1.61 2.50
C THR A 65 -20.82 2.44 1.25
N THR A 66 -19.87 2.39 0.33
CA THR A 66 -19.95 3.04 -0.98
C THR A 66 -19.99 1.98 -2.07
N GLN A 67 -20.97 2.07 -2.95
CA GLN A 67 -21.05 1.24 -4.15
C GLN A 67 -20.38 1.94 -5.34
N PHE A 68 -19.58 1.20 -6.08
CA PHE A 68 -19.00 1.61 -7.35
C PHE A 68 -19.58 0.78 -8.48
N GLN A 69 -19.77 1.44 -9.62
CA GLN A 69 -20.27 0.84 -10.84
C GLN A 69 -19.21 0.96 -11.94
N TYR A 70 -18.97 -0.13 -12.65
CA TYR A 70 -18.03 -0.22 -13.75
C TYR A 70 -18.73 -0.81 -14.96
N VAL A 71 -18.62 -0.17 -16.12
CA VAL A 71 -19.12 -0.72 -17.37
C VAL A 71 -18.10 -1.75 -17.88
N GLY A 72 -18.48 -3.02 -17.90
CA GLY A 72 -17.63 -4.15 -18.26
C GLY A 72 -17.78 -5.34 -17.31
N ASP A 73 -17.29 -6.50 -17.76
CA ASP A 73 -17.05 -7.66 -16.90
C ASP A 73 -15.65 -7.54 -16.30
N TYR A 74 -15.59 -7.39 -14.98
CA TYR A 74 -14.34 -7.31 -14.24
C TYR A 74 -14.18 -8.50 -13.29
N THR A 75 -14.73 -9.66 -13.63
CA THR A 75 -14.41 -10.94 -13.00
C THR A 75 -12.90 -11.09 -12.80
N GLY A 76 -12.50 -11.59 -11.63
CA GLY A 76 -11.12 -11.62 -11.18
C GLY A 76 -10.73 -10.46 -10.26
N HIS A 77 -11.56 -9.43 -10.14
CA HIS A 77 -11.36 -8.30 -9.22
C HIS A 77 -12.16 -8.40 -7.92
N GLU A 78 -12.70 -9.56 -7.55
CA GLU A 78 -13.68 -9.72 -6.47
C GLU A 78 -13.19 -9.18 -5.12
N LYS A 79 -11.87 -9.27 -4.90
CA LYS A 79 -11.20 -8.77 -3.69
C LYS A 79 -10.45 -7.46 -3.93
N CYS A 80 -10.34 -7.01 -5.18
CA CYS A 80 -9.78 -5.73 -5.56
C CYS A 80 -10.94 -4.73 -5.84
N LEU A 81 -10.67 -3.58 -6.47
CA LEU A 81 -11.59 -2.46 -6.74
C LEU A 81 -12.00 -1.61 -5.54
N SER A 82 -11.19 -1.63 -4.47
CA SER A 82 -11.31 -0.64 -3.41
C SER A 82 -10.68 0.69 -3.84
N ASN A 83 -11.09 1.76 -3.19
CA ASN A 83 -10.41 3.04 -3.32
C ASN A 83 -9.00 2.94 -2.77
N CYS A 84 -8.05 3.57 -3.47
CA CYS A 84 -6.71 3.80 -2.94
C CYS A 84 -6.24 5.21 -3.31
N ASN A 85 -5.21 5.68 -2.62
CA ASN A 85 -4.52 6.92 -2.96
C ASN A 85 -3.12 6.59 -3.51
N PRO A 86 -2.89 6.72 -4.83
CA PRO A 86 -1.58 6.46 -5.44
C PRO A 86 -0.47 7.37 -4.89
N CYS A 87 -0.81 8.56 -4.38
CA CYS A 87 0.13 9.53 -3.81
C CYS A 87 0.50 9.22 -2.36
N HIS A 88 -0.44 8.63 -1.63
CA HIS A 88 -0.30 8.32 -0.22
C HIS A 88 -0.75 6.87 0.01
N PRO A 89 0.01 5.89 -0.50
CA PRO A 89 -0.40 4.48 -0.45
C PRO A 89 -0.43 3.91 0.97
N ARG A 90 0.10 4.62 1.98
CA ARG A 90 0.00 4.27 3.40
C ARG A 90 -0.83 5.34 4.12
N PRO A 91 -1.72 4.95 5.06
CA PRO A 91 -1.90 3.61 5.64
C PRO A 91 -2.81 2.68 4.84
N CYS A 92 -3.66 3.22 3.96
CA CYS A 92 -4.62 2.43 3.19
C CYS A 92 -4.07 2.01 1.83
N THR A 93 -3.26 0.96 1.89
CA THR A 93 -2.82 0.21 0.73
C THR A 93 -3.91 -0.77 0.32
N CYS A 94 -3.94 -1.11 -0.96
CA CYS A 94 -4.72 -2.24 -1.44
C CYS A 94 -4.42 -3.52 -0.64
N ILE A 95 -5.39 -4.42 -0.58
CA ILE A 95 -5.16 -5.74 0.03
C ILE A 95 -3.99 -6.46 -0.68
N PRO A 96 -3.28 -7.37 0.00
CA PRO A 96 -2.24 -8.17 -0.63
C PRO A 96 -2.73 -8.85 -1.91
N GLY A 97 -1.95 -8.74 -2.98
CA GLY A 97 -2.30 -9.26 -4.31
C GLY A 97 -3.01 -8.26 -5.24
N CYS A 98 -3.38 -7.07 -4.75
CA CYS A 98 -3.87 -5.96 -5.57
C CYS A 98 -2.83 -4.83 -5.63
N GLU A 99 -2.81 -4.11 -6.75
CA GLU A 99 -1.96 -2.93 -6.98
C GLU A 99 -2.80 -1.67 -7.03
N CYS A 100 -2.29 -0.57 -6.43
CA CYS A 100 -2.96 0.73 -6.51
C CYS A 100 -2.56 1.45 -7.79
N LEU A 101 -3.49 1.57 -8.73
CA LEU A 101 -3.28 2.31 -9.98
C LEU A 101 -4.07 3.64 -9.98
N PRO A 102 -3.52 4.71 -10.56
CA PRO A 102 -4.18 6.00 -10.66
C PRO A 102 -5.30 6.00 -11.69
N MET A 103 -6.28 6.88 -11.49
CA MET A 103 -7.21 7.27 -12.54
C MET A 103 -6.53 8.26 -13.51
N LYS A 104 -6.80 8.12 -14.80
CA LYS A 104 -6.29 8.96 -15.89
C LYS A 104 -6.41 10.45 -15.57
N ASP A 105 -7.62 10.94 -15.33
CA ASP A 105 -7.85 12.38 -15.19
C ASP A 105 -7.64 12.90 -13.75
N TYR A 106 -7.45 11.98 -12.78
CA TYR A 106 -7.37 12.29 -11.36
C TYR A 106 -6.27 11.48 -10.67
N PRO A 107 -4.97 11.84 -10.81
CA PRO A 107 -3.86 11.02 -10.30
C PRO A 107 -3.80 10.91 -8.76
N GLY A 108 -4.53 11.76 -8.03
CA GLY A 108 -4.69 11.66 -6.59
C GLY A 108 -5.73 10.61 -6.14
N VAL A 109 -6.50 10.06 -7.08
CA VAL A 109 -7.51 9.03 -6.86
C VAL A 109 -7.09 7.79 -7.61
N GLY A 110 -7.12 6.65 -6.94
CA GLY A 110 -6.76 5.37 -7.53
C GLY A 110 -7.78 4.28 -7.25
N ARG A 111 -7.54 3.15 -7.91
CA ARG A 111 -8.26 1.90 -7.73
C ARG A 111 -7.28 0.77 -7.49
N CYS A 112 -7.62 -0.07 -6.53
CA CYS A 112 -6.94 -1.34 -6.36
C CYS A 112 -7.33 -2.28 -7.50
N VAL A 113 -6.37 -2.82 -8.22
CA VAL A 113 -6.64 -3.74 -9.34
C VAL A 113 -5.81 -5.01 -9.19
N LYS A 114 -6.28 -6.12 -9.76
CA LYS A 114 -5.49 -7.35 -9.79
C LYS A 114 -4.60 -7.33 -11.03
N LYS A 115 -3.36 -7.79 -10.89
CA LYS A 115 -2.47 -7.94 -12.04
C LYS A 115 -2.99 -9.02 -12.99
N GLY A 116 -2.89 -8.77 -14.30
CA GLY A 116 -3.30 -9.73 -15.33
C GLY A 116 -4.80 -9.81 -15.58
N THR A 117 -5.60 -8.93 -14.98
CA THR A 117 -7.03 -8.79 -15.26
C THR A 117 -7.33 -7.47 -15.99
N PRO A 118 -8.40 -7.39 -16.80
CA PRO A 118 -8.76 -6.17 -17.52
C PRO A 118 -8.95 -4.97 -16.58
N LEU A 119 -8.33 -3.84 -16.89
CA LEU A 119 -8.44 -2.65 -16.05
C LEU A 119 -9.80 -1.95 -16.23
N PRO A 120 -10.39 -1.41 -15.15
CA PRO A 120 -11.54 -0.54 -15.25
C PRO A 120 -11.28 0.66 -16.15
N ALA A 121 -12.30 1.10 -16.88
CA ALA A 121 -12.20 2.29 -17.71
C ALA A 121 -11.70 3.49 -16.89
N GLY A 122 -10.69 4.18 -17.41
CA GLY A 122 -10.07 5.33 -16.75
C GLY A 122 -9.02 5.00 -15.71
N VAL A 123 -8.76 3.72 -15.39
CA VAL A 123 -7.57 3.30 -14.63
C VAL A 123 -6.41 3.12 -15.60
N GLU A 124 -5.23 3.65 -15.26
CA GLU A 124 -4.04 3.54 -16.11
C GLU A 124 -2.89 2.88 -15.36
N GLU A 125 -2.08 2.12 -16.11
CA GLU A 125 -0.82 1.60 -15.60
C GLU A 125 0.18 2.73 -15.30
N GLY A 126 1.01 2.48 -14.28
CA GLY A 126 2.10 3.35 -13.90
C GLY A 126 1.78 4.27 -12.73
N THR A 127 2.84 4.89 -12.21
CA THR A 127 2.73 5.88 -11.15
C THR A 127 2.63 7.25 -11.79
N ARG A 128 1.44 7.71 -12.19
CA ARG A 128 1.28 9.13 -12.54
C ARG A 128 1.80 9.93 -11.36
N GLN A 129 2.97 10.56 -11.55
CA GLN A 129 3.70 11.21 -10.49
C GLN A 129 2.76 12.22 -9.86
N CYS A 130 2.40 12.00 -8.61
CA CYS A 130 1.71 12.97 -7.81
C CYS A 130 2.61 14.20 -7.75
N LYS A 131 2.42 15.11 -8.71
CA LYS A 131 3.13 16.37 -8.73
C LYS A 131 2.72 17.01 -7.42
N ASN A 132 3.67 17.12 -6.50
CA ASN A 132 3.55 18.04 -5.39
C ASN A 132 3.00 19.32 -6.00
N LYS A 133 1.85 19.81 -5.52
CA LYS A 133 1.46 21.19 -5.77
C LYS A 133 2.53 22.06 -5.11
N LYS A 134 3.71 22.18 -5.74
CA LYS A 134 4.76 23.16 -5.42
C LYS A 134 4.26 24.51 -5.96
N GLY A 135 3.10 24.93 -5.45
CA GLY A 135 2.71 26.32 -5.32
C GLY A 135 3.21 26.83 -3.97
N LYS A 136 4.53 26.87 -3.79
CA LYS A 136 5.19 27.76 -2.82
C LYS A 136 6.60 28.01 -3.30
N LYS A 137 6.78 29.11 -4.03
CA LYS A 137 8.08 29.77 -4.17
C LYS A 137 8.61 29.98 -2.74
N LYS A 138 9.58 29.17 -2.31
CA LYS A 138 10.46 29.60 -1.22
C LYS A 138 11.40 30.63 -1.86
N ASN A 139 11.15 31.91 -1.62
CA ASN A 139 12.18 32.93 -1.79
C ASN A 139 13.32 32.54 -0.85
N LEU A 140 14.36 31.92 -1.40
CA LEU A 140 15.66 31.85 -0.76
C LEU A 140 16.25 33.26 -0.90
N ARG A 141 15.88 34.18 0.01
CA ARG A 141 16.67 35.39 0.18
C ARG A 141 18.03 34.95 0.71
N GLN A 142 19.04 35.27 -0.08
CA GLN A 142 20.44 35.00 0.19
C GLN A 142 20.83 35.53 1.56
N LYS A 143 21.70 34.76 2.21
CA LYS A 143 22.56 35.15 3.33
C LYS A 143 23.05 36.60 3.14
N ILE A 144 22.94 37.39 4.20
CA ILE A 144 23.94 38.41 4.54
C ILE A 144 24.71 37.82 5.72
#